data_AF-A0A8S3F487-F1
#
_entry.id   AF-A0A8S3F487-F1
#
_cell.length_a   1.000
_cell.length_b   1.000
_cell.length_c   1.000
_cell.angle_alpha   90.00
_cell.angle_beta   90.00
_cell.angle_gamma   90.00
#
_symmetry.space_group_name_H-M   'P 1'
#
loop_
_entity.id
_entity.type
_entity.pdbx_description
1 polymer ?
#
loop_
_entity_poly.entity_id
_entity_poly.type
_entity_poly.pdbx_seq_one_letter_code
_entity_poly.pdbx_strand_id
1 'polypeptide(L)'
;VSVRKRVVKIFRDVCLTQPSFSRIPDICSRLLRRIHDEESIRKLVLETFQQLWFSPSRSQQDVRQRVQTIIDVLVDAQKQNYTWLENLVKEFLHTNDKQSIDDKKKVREQRKDVLKAIQDIVDELVESILKIESANDQVSSNKMVATFIALYALGKAKPENVLPHVSTIVEYLNIKCTSYNDNIIVQYVAKILEFTVSTIVEYLNIKCTSYNDNIIVQYVAKILEFTVPLMKSASASIIYSLEGSLTKLLLVSGQLVIHSSIACLSAVIRLSKNTQLVKDVFVRYHCKF
;
A
#
# COMPACT_ATOMS: atom_id res chain seq x y z
N VAL A 1 21.67 -19.95 -20.79
CA VAL A 1 21.78 -19.42 -19.40
C VAL A 1 22.93 -18.43 -19.21
N SER A 2 24.19 -18.82 -19.48
CA SER A 2 25.38 -17.99 -19.21
C SER A 2 25.33 -16.58 -19.83
N VAL A 3 24.99 -16.47 -21.12
CA VAL A 3 24.85 -15.18 -21.82
C VAL A 3 23.80 -14.28 -21.17
N ARG A 4 22.62 -14.82 -20.84
CA ARG A 4 21.54 -14.06 -20.17
C ARG A 4 22.00 -13.51 -18.81
N LYS A 5 22.69 -14.33 -18.00
CA LYS A 5 23.26 -13.87 -16.72
C LYS A 5 24.28 -12.76 -16.91
N ARG A 6 25.12 -12.85 -17.96
CA ARG A 6 26.10 -11.80 -18.27
C ARG A 6 25.43 -10.49 -18.67
N VAL A 7 24.39 -10.54 -19.48
CA VAL A 7 23.61 -9.35 -19.87
C VAL A 7 22.96 -8.70 -18.65
N VAL A 8 22.37 -9.48 -17.74
CA VAL A 8 21.79 -8.94 -16.49
C VAL A 8 22.85 -8.23 -15.65
N LYS A 9 24.06 -8.80 -15.51
CA LYS A 9 25.17 -8.15 -14.79
C LYS A 9 25.60 -6.84 -15.45
N ILE A 10 25.78 -6.84 -16.77
CA ILE A 10 26.14 -5.62 -17.52
C ILE A 10 25.08 -4.53 -17.32
N PHE A 11 23.79 -4.89 -17.43
CA PHE A 11 22.70 -3.94 -17.20
C PHE A 11 22.65 -3.43 -15.77
N ARG A 12 22.88 -4.30 -14.77
CA ARG A 12 23.04 -3.87 -13.37
C ARG A 12 24.18 -2.87 -13.23
N ASP A 13 25.34 -3.15 -13.81
CA ASP A 13 26.51 -2.29 -13.71
C ASP A 13 26.24 -0.92 -14.36
N VAL A 14 25.58 -0.89 -15.52
CA VAL A 14 25.16 0.37 -16.18
C VAL A 14 24.22 1.17 -15.28
N CYS A 15 23.17 0.55 -14.72
CA CYS A 15 22.22 1.25 -13.86
C CYS A 15 22.87 1.80 -12.57
N LEU A 16 23.90 1.14 -12.03
CA LEU A 16 24.59 1.56 -10.81
C LEU A 16 25.68 2.62 -11.07
N THR A 17 26.38 2.52 -12.19
CA THR A 17 27.53 3.41 -12.51
C THR A 17 27.11 4.67 -13.24
N GLN A 18 25.99 4.64 -13.96
CA GLN A 18 25.49 5.76 -14.78
C GLN A 18 24.00 6.02 -14.49
N PRO A 19 23.65 6.51 -13.29
CA PRO A 19 22.25 6.70 -12.88
C PRO A 19 21.51 7.78 -13.71
N SER A 20 22.23 8.64 -14.43
CA SER A 20 21.67 9.65 -15.35
C SER A 20 21.49 9.14 -16.79
N PHE A 21 21.76 7.85 -17.07
CA PHE A 21 21.61 7.30 -18.41
C PHE A 21 20.14 7.25 -18.83
N SER A 22 19.81 7.87 -19.96
CA SER A 22 18.41 8.08 -20.40
C SER A 22 17.65 6.78 -20.70
N ARG A 23 18.34 5.67 -20.95
CA ARG A 23 17.73 4.35 -21.22
C ARG A 23 17.66 3.43 -20.00
N ILE A 24 17.86 3.94 -18.79
CA ILE A 24 17.63 3.14 -17.58
C ILE A 24 16.21 2.57 -17.53
N PRO A 25 15.14 3.33 -17.84
CA PRO A 25 13.79 2.76 -17.84
C PRO A 25 13.62 1.58 -18.82
N ASP A 26 14.21 1.68 -20.03
CA ASP A 26 14.25 0.59 -21.01
C ASP A 26 14.98 -0.66 -20.47
N ILE A 27 16.13 -0.44 -19.80
CA ILE A 27 16.94 -1.51 -19.21
C ILE A 27 16.14 -2.19 -18.10
N CYS A 28 15.56 -1.43 -17.17
CA CYS A 28 14.71 -1.96 -16.10
C CYS A 28 13.53 -2.75 -16.67
N SER A 29 12.84 -2.24 -17.68
CA SER A 29 11.76 -2.95 -18.36
C SER A 29 12.20 -4.29 -18.96
N ARG A 30 13.40 -4.34 -19.57
CA ARG A 30 13.98 -5.60 -20.10
C ARG A 30 14.37 -6.57 -19.00
N LEU A 31 14.88 -6.08 -17.87
CA LEU A 31 15.23 -6.90 -16.71
C LEU A 31 13.98 -7.51 -16.06
N LEU A 32 12.90 -6.73 -15.89
CA LEU A 32 11.63 -7.21 -15.30
C LEU A 32 11.03 -8.38 -16.09
N ARG A 33 11.12 -8.37 -17.43
CA ARG A 33 10.66 -9.47 -18.28
C ARG A 33 11.40 -10.80 -18.03
N ARG A 34 12.55 -10.76 -17.36
CA ARG A 34 13.37 -11.94 -17.04
C ARG A 34 13.08 -12.54 -15.66
N ILE A 35 12.10 -12.02 -14.91
CA ILE A 35 11.71 -12.59 -13.61
C ILE A 35 11.15 -14.02 -13.75
N HIS A 36 10.51 -14.32 -14.89
CA HIS A 36 9.94 -15.64 -15.18
C HIS A 36 10.93 -16.59 -15.89
N ASP A 37 12.20 -16.19 -16.05
CA ASP A 37 13.26 -17.09 -16.52
C ASP A 37 13.65 -18.08 -15.40
N GLU A 38 14.63 -18.95 -15.68
CA GLU A 38 15.23 -19.90 -14.75
C GLU A 38 15.66 -19.26 -13.42
N GLU A 39 15.60 -20.02 -12.32
CA GLU A 39 15.85 -19.56 -10.94
C GLU A 39 17.16 -18.78 -10.79
N SER A 40 18.23 -19.20 -11.47
CA SER A 40 19.53 -18.53 -11.38
C SER A 40 19.58 -17.15 -12.05
N ILE A 41 18.69 -16.89 -13.02
CA ILE A 41 18.50 -15.58 -13.67
C ILE A 41 17.53 -14.75 -12.85
N ARG A 42 16.39 -15.34 -12.45
CA ARG A 42 15.40 -14.71 -11.57
C ARG A 42 16.06 -14.14 -10.32
N LYS A 43 16.87 -14.93 -9.61
CA LYS A 43 17.59 -14.50 -8.40
C LYS A 43 18.49 -13.29 -8.67
N LEU A 44 19.21 -13.29 -9.79
CA LEU A 44 20.09 -12.18 -10.16
C LEU A 44 19.31 -10.90 -10.50
N VAL A 45 18.15 -11.03 -11.15
CA VAL A 45 17.25 -9.89 -11.43
C VAL A 45 16.67 -9.33 -10.13
N LEU A 46 16.23 -10.20 -9.20
CA LEU A 46 15.74 -9.78 -7.88
C LEU A 46 16.82 -9.06 -7.07
N GLU A 47 18.04 -9.60 -7.00
CA GLU A 47 19.19 -8.94 -6.36
C GLU A 47 19.50 -7.58 -6.99
N THR A 48 19.35 -7.47 -8.31
CA THR A 48 19.56 -6.21 -9.04
C THR A 48 18.54 -5.15 -8.61
N PHE A 49 17.25 -5.47 -8.63
CA PHE A 49 16.21 -4.50 -8.23
C PHE A 49 16.23 -4.17 -6.76
N GLN A 50 16.59 -5.13 -5.91
CA GLN A 50 16.78 -4.85 -4.50
C GLN A 50 17.90 -3.83 -4.28
N GLN A 51 19.02 -3.95 -4.99
CA GLN A 51 20.10 -2.96 -4.89
C GLN A 51 19.69 -1.60 -5.49
N LEU A 52 19.01 -1.60 -6.63
CA LEU A 52 18.65 -0.37 -7.34
C LEU A 52 17.58 0.46 -6.61
N TRP A 53 16.53 -0.19 -6.11
CA TRP A 53 15.36 0.52 -5.58
C TRP A 53 15.23 0.40 -4.07
N PHE A 54 15.58 -0.75 -3.49
CA PHE A 54 15.28 -1.08 -2.09
C PHE A 54 16.52 -1.17 -1.18
N SER A 55 17.63 -0.56 -1.59
CA SER A 55 18.81 -0.41 -0.74
C SER A 55 18.70 0.86 0.12
N PRO A 56 19.37 0.93 1.28
CA PRO A 56 19.41 2.17 2.06
C PRO A 56 19.91 3.36 1.24
N SER A 57 19.14 4.45 1.22
CA SER A 57 19.49 5.68 0.52
C SER A 57 20.38 6.56 1.40
N ARG A 58 21.33 7.30 0.79
CA ARG A 58 22.21 8.22 1.52
C ARG A 58 21.70 9.66 1.51
N SER A 59 20.90 10.01 0.50
CA SER A 59 20.35 11.34 0.31
C SER A 59 18.92 11.30 -0.22
N GLN A 60 18.18 12.40 -0.01
CA GLN A 60 16.85 12.57 -0.61
C GLN A 60 16.91 12.59 -2.14
N GLN A 61 18.03 13.04 -2.72
CA GLN A 61 18.22 13.07 -4.16
C GLN A 61 18.26 11.64 -4.75
N ASP A 62 18.89 10.69 -4.04
CA ASP A 62 18.90 9.28 -4.47
C ASP A 62 17.48 8.71 -4.49
N VAL A 63 16.67 9.01 -3.46
CA VAL A 63 15.27 8.60 -3.37
C VAL A 63 14.47 9.19 -4.54
N ARG A 64 14.63 10.49 -4.80
CA ARG A 64 13.95 11.17 -5.93
C ARG A 64 14.31 10.56 -7.28
N GLN A 65 15.57 10.23 -7.52
CA GLN A 65 15.99 9.61 -8.76
C GLN A 65 15.43 8.19 -8.95
N ARG A 66 15.33 7.43 -7.86
CA ARG A 66 14.67 6.11 -7.87
C ARG A 66 13.18 6.24 -8.16
N VAL A 67 12.49 7.17 -7.49
CA VAL A 67 11.07 7.45 -7.73
C VAL A 67 10.83 7.81 -9.19
N GLN A 68 11.63 8.72 -9.75
CA GLN A 68 11.52 9.09 -11.16
C GLN A 68 11.71 7.88 -12.09
N THR A 69 12.72 7.06 -11.82
CA THR A 69 12.96 5.83 -12.61
C THR A 69 11.79 4.84 -12.51
N ILE A 70 11.21 4.65 -11.33
CA ILE A 70 10.05 3.77 -11.13
C ILE A 70 8.84 4.29 -11.91
N ILE A 71 8.58 5.61 -11.84
CA ILE A 71 7.49 6.27 -12.59
C ILE A 71 7.71 6.07 -14.10
N ASP A 72 8.91 6.33 -14.61
CA ASP A 72 9.20 6.21 -16.05
C ASP A 72 9.05 4.76 -16.54
N VAL A 73 9.53 3.77 -15.76
CA VAL A 73 9.31 2.34 -16.06
C VAL A 73 7.82 1.99 -16.07
N LEU A 74 7.03 2.55 -15.15
CA LEU A 74 5.58 2.34 -15.12
C LEU A 74 4.87 2.98 -16.31
N VAL A 75 5.27 4.18 -16.71
CA VAL A 75 4.76 4.85 -17.93
C VAL A 75 5.02 3.99 -19.16
N ASP A 76 6.25 3.47 -19.31
CA ASP A 76 6.58 2.56 -20.42
C ASP A 76 5.80 1.23 -20.35
N ALA A 77 5.52 0.75 -19.14
CA ALA A 77 4.79 -0.49 -18.89
C ALA A 77 3.25 -0.38 -19.06
N GLN A 78 2.70 0.82 -19.23
CA GLN A 78 1.25 1.11 -19.28
C GLN A 78 0.46 0.28 -20.31
N LYS A 79 1.13 -0.42 -21.24
CA LYS A 79 0.46 -1.19 -22.29
C LYS A 79 0.17 -2.65 -21.94
N GLN A 80 0.75 -3.25 -20.88
CA GLN A 80 0.68 -4.72 -20.72
C GLN A 80 0.54 -5.27 -19.28
N ASN A 81 1.05 -4.64 -18.22
CA ASN A 81 0.89 -5.16 -16.85
C ASN A 81 1.31 -4.15 -15.77
N TYR A 82 0.44 -3.86 -14.79
CA TYR A 82 0.75 -3.00 -13.64
C TYR A 82 1.12 -3.76 -12.36
N THR A 83 0.92 -5.07 -12.32
CA THR A 83 1.07 -5.86 -11.07
C THR A 83 2.51 -6.26 -10.79
N TRP A 84 3.45 -5.98 -11.70
CA TRP A 84 4.84 -6.42 -11.54
C TRP A 84 5.48 -5.81 -10.30
N LEU A 85 5.17 -4.55 -9.96
CA LEU A 85 5.76 -3.88 -8.80
C LEU A 85 5.22 -4.48 -7.50
N GLU A 86 3.90 -4.74 -7.43
CA GLU A 86 3.30 -5.47 -6.31
C GLU A 86 3.96 -6.85 -6.13
N ASN A 87 4.16 -7.58 -7.23
CA ASN A 87 4.77 -8.91 -7.19
C ASN A 87 6.23 -8.85 -6.74
N LEU A 88 7.00 -7.88 -7.24
CA LEU A 88 8.39 -7.66 -6.85
C LEU A 88 8.52 -7.37 -5.34
N VAL A 89 7.65 -6.51 -4.81
CA VAL A 89 7.64 -6.20 -3.37
C VAL A 89 7.24 -7.42 -2.54
N LYS A 90 6.24 -8.20 -2.98
CA LYS A 90 5.87 -9.46 -2.32
C LYS A 90 7.04 -10.43 -2.24
N GLU A 91 7.81 -10.57 -3.32
CA GLU A 91 9.00 -11.43 -3.37
C GLU A 91 10.06 -11.00 -2.35
N PHE A 92 10.29 -9.69 -2.16
CA PHE A 92 11.26 -9.19 -1.19
C PHE A 92 10.79 -9.28 0.27
N LEU A 93 9.48 -9.36 0.50
CA LEU A 93 8.90 -9.46 1.85
C LEU A 93 8.58 -10.90 2.26
N HIS A 94 8.57 -11.85 1.32
CA HIS A 94 8.30 -13.25 1.60
C HIS A 94 9.43 -13.90 2.40
N THR A 95 9.08 -14.69 3.42
CA THR A 95 10.03 -15.46 4.23
C THR A 95 9.89 -16.95 3.94
N ASN A 96 11.00 -17.63 3.63
CA ASN A 96 11.02 -19.08 3.49
C ASN A 96 11.40 -19.73 4.82
N ASP A 97 10.47 -20.45 5.45
CA ASP A 97 10.63 -21.00 6.81
C ASP A 97 11.73 -22.07 6.95
N LYS A 98 12.19 -22.64 5.83
CA LYS A 98 13.17 -23.73 5.75
C LYS A 98 14.65 -23.31 5.86
N GLN A 99 14.94 -22.05 6.21
CA GLN A 99 16.30 -21.51 6.26
C GLN A 99 16.99 -21.70 7.63
N SER A 100 18.33 -21.71 7.61
CA SER A 100 19.18 -21.76 8.82
C SER A 100 19.00 -20.51 9.70
N ILE A 101 19.42 -20.57 10.97
CA ILE A 101 19.27 -19.45 11.93
C ILE A 101 20.03 -18.20 11.48
N ASP A 102 21.24 -18.36 10.93
CA ASP A 102 22.06 -17.23 10.44
C ASP A 102 21.47 -16.60 9.17
N ASP A 103 20.93 -17.42 8.26
CA ASP A 103 20.23 -16.93 7.07
C ASP A 103 18.96 -16.16 7.45
N LYS A 104 18.24 -16.63 8.48
CA LYS A 104 17.05 -15.93 9.01
C LYS A 104 17.40 -14.53 9.54
N LYS A 105 18.56 -14.35 10.17
CA LYS A 105 19.00 -13.04 10.67
C LYS A 105 19.28 -12.08 9.50
N LYS A 106 20.03 -12.52 8.49
CA LYS A 106 20.31 -11.72 7.28
C LYS A 106 19.05 -11.34 6.53
N VAL A 107 18.13 -12.29 6.33
CA VAL A 107 16.83 -12.03 5.67
C VAL A 107 15.99 -11.03 6.47
N ARG A 108 16.04 -11.06 7.80
CA ARG A 108 15.33 -10.09 8.65
C ARG A 108 15.90 -8.69 8.54
N GLU A 109 17.22 -8.55 8.49
CA GLU A 109 17.90 -7.25 8.29
C GLU A 109 17.58 -6.71 6.89
N GLN A 110 17.73 -7.54 5.87
CA GLN A 110 17.36 -7.23 4.50
C GLN A 110 15.92 -6.73 4.36
N ARG A 111 14.98 -7.40 5.04
CA ARG A 111 13.56 -7.00 5.05
C ARG A 111 13.35 -5.64 5.70
N LYS A 112 14.08 -5.32 6.78
CA LYS A 112 14.00 -4.00 7.41
C LYS A 112 14.48 -2.91 6.46
N ASP A 113 15.56 -3.14 5.74
CA ASP A 113 16.08 -2.19 4.75
C ASP A 113 15.09 -1.96 3.62
N VAL A 114 14.48 -3.04 3.11
CA VAL A 114 13.43 -2.96 2.08
C VAL A 114 12.22 -2.16 2.59
N LEU A 115 11.75 -2.42 3.81
CA LEU A 115 10.62 -1.69 4.40
C LEU A 115 10.94 -0.21 4.64
N LYS A 116 12.18 0.13 5.00
CA LYS A 116 12.62 1.51 5.14
C LYS A 116 12.69 2.22 3.78
N ALA A 117 13.26 1.57 2.76
CA ALA A 117 13.27 2.11 1.41
C ALA A 117 11.86 2.29 0.84
N ILE A 118 10.93 1.37 1.11
CA ILE A 118 9.51 1.52 0.74
C ILE A 118 8.92 2.78 1.38
N GLN A 119 9.20 3.04 2.66
CA GLN A 119 8.74 4.26 3.34
C GLN A 119 9.27 5.51 2.64
N ASP A 120 10.58 5.59 2.41
CA ASP A 120 11.21 6.77 1.80
C ASP A 120 10.69 7.02 0.37
N ILE A 121 10.45 5.95 -0.40
CA ILE A 121 9.86 6.02 -1.75
C ILE A 121 8.40 6.47 -1.68
N VAL A 122 7.61 5.98 -0.73
CA VAL A 122 6.20 6.42 -0.55
C VAL A 122 6.14 7.90 -0.24
N ASP A 123 6.99 8.39 0.67
CA ASP A 123 7.04 9.81 1.03
C ASP A 123 7.38 10.68 -0.19
N GLU A 124 8.40 10.33 -0.98
CA GLU A 124 8.79 11.11 -2.18
C GLU A 124 7.82 10.90 -3.37
N LEU A 125 7.07 9.80 -3.43
CA LEU A 125 5.98 9.64 -4.40
C LEU A 125 4.89 10.69 -4.17
N VAL A 126 4.50 10.93 -2.92
CA VAL A 126 3.50 11.96 -2.58
C VAL A 126 4.02 13.36 -2.90
N GLU A 127 5.29 13.65 -2.61
CA GLU A 127 5.94 14.89 -3.06
C GLU A 127 5.96 15.03 -4.59
N SER A 128 6.08 13.91 -5.31
CA SER A 128 6.05 13.89 -6.78
C SER A 128 4.65 14.16 -7.32
N ILE A 129 3.58 13.73 -6.64
CA ILE A 129 2.19 14.06 -6.99
C ILE A 129 2.02 15.58 -7.09
N LEU A 130 2.42 16.31 -6.04
CA LEU A 130 2.29 17.77 -5.95
C LEU A 130 3.10 18.49 -7.06
N LYS A 131 4.29 17.98 -7.38
CA LYS A 131 5.12 18.54 -8.46
C LYS A 131 4.52 18.32 -9.85
N ILE A 132 4.00 17.12 -10.11
CA ILE A 132 3.40 16.76 -11.41
C ILE A 132 2.16 17.61 -11.68
N GLU A 133 1.34 17.84 -10.66
CA GLU A 133 0.14 18.67 -10.76
C GLU A 133 0.45 20.10 -11.25
N SER A 134 1.58 20.67 -10.80
CA SER A 134 2.00 22.02 -11.21
C SER A 134 2.37 22.16 -12.70
N ALA A 135 2.71 21.06 -13.38
CA ALA A 135 3.17 21.08 -14.78
C ALA A 135 2.05 21.01 -15.83
N ASN A 136 0.91 20.39 -15.49
CA ASN A 136 -0.37 20.38 -16.20
C ASN A 136 -0.35 20.17 -17.75
N ASP A 137 0.41 19.18 -18.24
CA ASP A 137 0.44 18.74 -19.65
C ASP A 137 0.07 17.24 -19.82
N GLN A 138 -0.08 16.74 -21.06
CA GLN A 138 -0.43 15.33 -21.28
C GLN A 138 0.61 14.34 -20.72
N VAL A 139 1.90 14.68 -20.78
CA VAL A 139 2.99 13.84 -20.25
C VAL A 139 2.86 13.73 -18.72
N SER A 140 2.50 14.83 -18.06
CA SER A 140 2.24 14.89 -16.63
C SER A 140 1.05 14.01 -16.24
N SER A 141 0.01 13.90 -17.08
CA SER A 141 -1.13 13.02 -16.80
C SER A 141 -0.78 11.52 -16.77
N ASN A 142 0.09 11.06 -17.69
CA ASN A 142 0.56 9.67 -17.68
C ASN A 142 1.48 9.39 -16.50
N LYS A 143 2.34 10.36 -16.15
CA LYS A 143 3.18 10.30 -14.95
C LYS A 143 2.32 10.26 -13.69
N MET A 144 1.25 11.05 -13.61
CA MET A 144 0.31 11.07 -12.49
C MET A 144 -0.32 9.69 -12.26
N VAL A 145 -0.81 9.06 -13.34
CA VAL A 145 -1.30 7.68 -13.31
C VAL A 145 -0.23 6.72 -12.78
N ALA A 146 0.98 6.76 -13.34
CA ALA A 146 2.09 5.90 -12.92
C ALA A 146 2.45 6.10 -11.44
N THR A 147 2.44 7.34 -10.93
CA THR A 147 2.70 7.67 -9.53
C THR A 147 1.67 7.03 -8.60
N PHE A 148 0.36 7.12 -8.91
CA PHE A 148 -0.67 6.46 -8.10
C PHE A 148 -0.61 4.93 -8.15
N ILE A 149 -0.24 4.35 -9.30
CA ILE A 149 0.00 2.91 -9.42
C ILE A 149 1.17 2.48 -8.53
N ALA A 150 2.28 3.23 -8.55
CA ALA A 150 3.44 2.97 -7.69
C ALA A 150 3.07 3.07 -6.21
N LEU A 151 2.36 4.15 -5.83
CA LEU A 151 1.92 4.40 -4.47
C LEU A 151 1.00 3.28 -3.96
N TYR A 152 0.06 2.81 -4.78
CA TYR A 152 -0.76 1.65 -4.44
C TYR A 152 0.09 0.38 -4.23
N ALA A 153 1.00 0.08 -5.17
CA ALA A 153 1.79 -1.15 -5.12
C ALA A 153 2.72 -1.22 -3.90
N LEU A 154 3.40 -0.09 -3.59
CA LEU A 154 4.34 0.02 -2.48
C LEU A 154 3.62 0.22 -1.14
N GLY A 155 2.59 1.07 -1.12
CA GLY A 155 1.80 1.37 0.06
C GLY A 155 1.06 0.14 0.61
N LYS A 156 0.54 -0.71 -0.27
CA LYS A 156 -0.13 -1.96 0.12
C LYS A 156 0.78 -2.92 0.89
N ALA A 157 2.09 -2.87 0.66
CA ALA A 157 3.05 -3.74 1.34
C ALA A 157 3.26 -3.35 2.82
N LYS A 158 3.14 -2.06 3.14
CA LYS A 158 3.12 -1.55 4.52
C LYS A 158 2.17 -0.34 4.60
N PRO A 159 0.85 -0.58 4.77
CA PRO A 159 -0.17 0.46 4.77
C PRO A 159 0.05 1.60 5.77
N GLU A 160 0.69 1.30 6.90
CA GLU A 160 1.05 2.28 7.94
C GLU A 160 1.83 3.48 7.38
N ASN A 161 2.67 3.24 6.37
CA ASN A 161 3.48 4.29 5.75
C ASN A 161 2.64 5.28 4.91
N VAL A 162 1.42 4.90 4.52
CA VAL A 162 0.52 5.75 3.72
C VAL A 162 -0.36 6.63 4.60
N LEU A 163 -0.59 6.24 5.86
CA LEU A 163 -1.47 6.96 6.79
C LEU A 163 -1.15 8.47 6.92
N PRO A 164 0.13 8.90 7.02
CA PRO A 164 0.46 10.33 7.11
C PRO A 164 0.04 11.14 5.87
N HIS A 165 -0.18 10.47 4.73
CA HIS A 165 -0.41 11.09 3.43
C HIS A 165 -1.87 11.04 2.98
N VAL A 166 -2.76 10.42 3.77
CA VAL A 166 -4.16 10.19 3.40
C VAL A 166 -4.89 11.49 3.07
N SER A 167 -4.64 12.58 3.79
CA SER A 167 -5.27 13.89 3.52
C SER A 167 -5.01 14.36 2.10
N THR A 168 -3.74 14.30 1.66
CA THR A 168 -3.34 14.69 0.30
C THR A 168 -3.91 13.73 -0.75
N ILE A 169 -3.89 12.42 -0.49
CA ILE A 169 -4.38 11.41 -1.43
C ILE A 169 -5.90 11.53 -1.65
N VAL A 170 -6.68 11.83 -0.60
CA VAL A 170 -8.15 11.93 -0.66
C VAL A 170 -8.61 13.09 -1.55
N GLU A 171 -7.84 14.17 -1.68
CA GLU A 171 -8.19 15.31 -2.53
C GLU A 171 -8.41 14.89 -4.00
N TYR A 172 -7.70 13.86 -4.45
CA TYR A 172 -7.79 13.32 -5.81
C TYR A 172 -9.03 12.44 -6.06
N LEU A 173 -9.87 12.16 -5.06
CA LEU A 173 -11.20 11.54 -5.28
C LEU A 173 -12.20 12.51 -5.92
N ASN A 174 -12.02 13.82 -5.69
CA ASN A 174 -12.98 14.85 -6.09
C ASN A 174 -12.65 15.49 -7.44
N ILE A 175 -11.65 14.98 -8.17
CA ILE A 175 -11.33 15.50 -9.50
C ILE A 175 -12.49 15.24 -10.46
N LYS A 176 -12.72 16.19 -11.37
CA LYS A 176 -13.69 15.99 -12.45
C LYS A 176 -13.13 14.96 -13.43
N CYS A 177 -13.71 13.77 -13.49
CA CYS A 177 -13.30 12.74 -14.43
C CYS A 177 -13.64 13.14 -15.86
N THR A 178 -12.68 13.69 -16.59
CA THR A 178 -12.83 14.14 -17.98
C THR A 178 -12.00 13.31 -18.97
N SER A 179 -11.01 12.58 -18.47
CA SER A 179 -10.10 11.75 -19.26
C SER A 179 -10.07 10.29 -18.80
N TYR A 180 -9.54 9.39 -19.64
CA TYR A 180 -9.26 8.01 -19.23
C TYR A 180 -8.30 7.96 -18.03
N ASN A 181 -7.27 8.82 -18.05
CA ASN A 181 -6.27 8.91 -16.98
C ASN A 181 -6.89 9.37 -15.65
N ASP A 182 -7.85 10.32 -15.68
CA ASP A 182 -8.55 10.78 -14.47
C ASP A 182 -9.31 9.62 -13.81
N ASN A 183 -9.98 8.79 -14.63
CA ASN A 183 -10.69 7.61 -14.12
C ASN A 183 -9.73 6.60 -13.48
N ILE A 184 -8.55 6.37 -14.08
CA ILE A 184 -7.53 5.49 -13.51
C ILE A 184 -6.98 6.06 -12.20
N ILE A 185 -6.73 7.38 -12.13
CA ILE A 185 -6.29 8.05 -10.90
C ILE A 185 -7.31 7.82 -9.79
N VAL A 186 -8.59 8.17 -10.02
CA VAL A 186 -9.66 7.97 -9.02
C VAL A 186 -9.78 6.51 -8.61
N GLN A 187 -9.64 5.57 -9.54
CA GLN A 187 -9.67 4.14 -9.24
C GLN A 187 -8.52 3.72 -8.31
N TYR A 188 -7.29 4.18 -8.55
CA TYR A 188 -6.15 3.84 -7.71
C TYR A 188 -6.18 4.56 -6.36
N VAL A 189 -6.67 5.80 -6.31
CA VAL A 189 -6.95 6.51 -5.05
C VAL A 189 -7.94 5.70 -4.21
N ALA A 190 -9.05 5.24 -4.79
CA ALA A 190 -10.02 4.41 -4.09
C ALA A 190 -9.41 3.11 -3.56
N LYS A 191 -8.58 2.42 -4.36
CA LYS A 191 -7.86 1.21 -3.94
C LYS A 191 -6.86 1.47 -2.81
N ILE A 192 -6.21 2.64 -2.82
CA ILE A 192 -5.30 3.05 -1.74
C ILE A 192 -6.08 3.23 -0.44
N LEU A 193 -7.20 3.95 -0.50
CA LEU A 193 -8.06 4.19 0.65
C LEU A 193 -8.67 2.90 1.21
N GLU A 194 -8.99 1.94 0.35
CA GLU A 194 -9.51 0.63 0.79
C GLU A 194 -8.53 -0.11 1.70
N PHE A 195 -7.23 -0.19 1.34
CA PHE A 195 -6.26 -0.87 2.18
C PHE A 195 -5.87 -0.05 3.42
N THR A 196 -5.87 1.29 3.36
CA THR A 196 -5.59 2.11 4.55
C THR A 196 -6.72 2.02 5.57
N VAL A 197 -7.98 2.03 5.10
CA VAL A 197 -9.13 1.78 5.96
C VAL A 197 -9.04 0.40 6.60
N SER A 198 -8.68 -0.64 5.84
CA SER A 198 -8.48 -1.99 6.38
C SER A 198 -7.47 -2.03 7.54
N THR A 199 -6.37 -1.25 7.45
CA THR A 199 -5.41 -1.12 8.54
C THR A 199 -5.97 -0.34 9.73
N ILE A 200 -6.74 0.72 9.49
CA ILE A 200 -7.41 1.48 10.55
C ILE A 200 -8.42 0.57 11.31
N VAL A 201 -9.10 -0.35 10.63
CA VAL A 201 -10.00 -1.34 11.25
C VAL A 201 -9.28 -2.21 12.27
N GLU A 202 -8.01 -2.56 12.07
CA GLU A 202 -7.25 -3.36 13.04
C GLU A 202 -7.10 -2.66 14.40
N TYR A 203 -7.08 -1.32 14.44
CA TYR A 203 -7.03 -0.57 15.69
C TYR A 203 -8.29 -0.75 16.54
N LEU A 204 -9.44 -1.13 15.96
CA LEU A 204 -10.63 -1.52 16.74
C LEU A 204 -10.39 -2.76 17.60
N ASN A 205 -9.40 -3.58 17.27
CA ASN A 205 -9.09 -4.82 18.01
C ASN A 205 -8.06 -4.62 19.13
N ILE A 206 -7.57 -3.39 19.36
CA ILE A 206 -6.68 -3.10 20.49
C ILE A 206 -7.39 -3.45 21.80
N LYS A 207 -6.68 -4.13 22.70
CA LYS A 207 -7.17 -4.36 24.05
C LYS A 207 -7.22 -3.02 24.78
N CYS A 208 -8.42 -2.51 25.04
CA CYS A 208 -8.61 -1.27 25.79
C CYS A 208 -8.20 -1.44 27.27
N THR A 209 -6.91 -1.31 27.57
CA THR A 209 -6.37 -1.46 28.93
C THR A 209 -6.08 -0.12 29.61
N SER A 210 -5.91 0.94 28.81
CA SER A 210 -5.64 2.30 29.26
C SER A 210 -6.69 3.30 28.77
N TYR A 211 -6.74 4.48 29.39
CA TYR A 211 -7.56 5.60 28.91
C TYR A 211 -7.19 6.01 27.47
N ASN A 212 -5.90 6.00 27.14
CA ASN A 212 -5.43 6.31 25.79
C ASN A 212 -5.88 5.26 24.77
N ASP A 213 -5.87 3.97 25.11
CA ASP A 213 -6.37 2.91 24.22
C ASP A 213 -7.86 3.14 23.91
N ASN A 214 -8.65 3.51 24.92
CA ASN A 214 -10.07 3.81 24.76
C ASN A 214 -10.29 5.03 23.84
N ILE A 215 -9.47 6.09 23.97
CA ILE A 215 -9.51 7.25 23.07
C ILE A 215 -9.18 6.85 21.63
N ILE A 216 -8.13 6.06 21.43
CA ILE A 216 -7.72 5.61 20.09
C ILE A 216 -8.86 4.85 19.42
N VAL A 217 -9.41 3.84 20.10
CA VAL A 217 -10.53 3.04 19.58
C VAL A 217 -11.77 3.91 19.32
N GLN A 218 -12.06 4.88 20.19
CA GLN A 218 -13.16 5.82 20.00
C GLN A 218 -13.00 6.65 18.72
N TYR A 219 -11.82 7.22 18.47
CA TYR A 219 -11.56 8.02 17.27
C TYR A 219 -11.55 7.17 16.01
N VAL A 220 -10.98 5.97 16.08
CA VAL A 220 -11.00 4.99 14.97
C VAL A 220 -12.45 4.65 14.60
N ALA A 221 -13.30 4.33 15.58
CA ALA A 221 -14.71 4.06 15.33
C ALA A 221 -15.43 5.26 14.70
N LYS A 222 -15.15 6.48 15.16
CA LYS A 222 -15.71 7.71 14.55
C LYS A 222 -15.25 7.91 13.11
N ILE A 223 -13.97 7.69 12.80
CA ILE A 223 -13.46 7.79 11.42
C ILE A 223 -14.17 6.78 10.53
N LEU A 224 -14.27 5.53 11.00
CA LEU A 224 -14.93 4.44 10.27
C LEU A 224 -16.43 4.68 10.05
N GLU A 225 -17.11 5.33 11.00
CA GLU A 225 -18.52 5.72 10.85
C GLU A 225 -18.75 6.59 9.61
N PHE A 226 -17.81 7.50 9.29
CA PHE A 226 -17.91 8.37 8.12
C PHE A 226 -17.32 7.75 6.86
N THR A 227 -16.25 6.96 6.95
CA THR A 227 -15.56 6.41 5.78
C THR A 227 -16.26 5.18 5.22
N VAL A 228 -16.81 4.30 6.07
CA VAL A 228 -17.47 3.06 5.63
C VAL A 228 -18.61 3.32 4.65
N PRO A 229 -19.55 4.25 4.88
CA PRO A 229 -20.61 4.59 3.91
C PRO A 229 -20.13 4.99 2.52
N LEU A 230 -18.91 5.54 2.42
CA LEU A 230 -18.29 5.92 1.14
C LEU A 230 -17.75 4.70 0.39
N MET A 231 -17.50 3.59 1.08
CA MET A 231 -17.06 2.32 0.51
C MET A 231 -18.24 1.51 -0.06
N LYS A 232 -18.91 2.05 -1.09
CA LYS A 232 -20.08 1.40 -1.74
C LYS A 232 -19.82 -0.04 -2.21
N SER A 233 -18.55 -0.40 -2.46
CA SER A 233 -18.10 -1.75 -2.82
C SER A 233 -17.07 -2.29 -1.82
N ALA A 234 -17.26 -2.05 -0.52
CA ALA A 234 -16.43 -2.66 0.51
C ALA A 234 -16.45 -4.20 0.37
N SER A 235 -15.28 -4.82 0.49
CA SER A 235 -15.20 -6.28 0.44
C SER A 235 -15.99 -6.91 1.59
N ALA A 236 -16.61 -8.06 1.35
CA ALA A 236 -17.37 -8.79 2.37
C ALA A 236 -16.51 -9.12 3.61
N SER A 237 -15.20 -9.33 3.41
CA SER A 237 -14.24 -9.58 4.50
C SER A 237 -14.09 -8.38 5.43
N ILE A 238 -14.04 -7.16 4.89
CA ILE A 238 -13.92 -5.92 5.70
C ILE A 238 -15.22 -5.72 6.51
N ILE A 239 -16.37 -5.88 5.86
CA ILE A 239 -17.68 -5.78 6.52
C ILE A 239 -17.79 -6.78 7.68
N TYR A 240 -17.47 -8.05 7.43
CA TYR A 240 -17.51 -9.08 8.46
C TYR A 240 -16.56 -8.79 9.63
N SER A 241 -15.34 -8.32 9.34
CA SER A 241 -14.39 -7.91 10.37
C SER A 241 -14.90 -6.74 11.20
N LEU A 242 -15.45 -5.71 10.56
CA LEU A 242 -16.03 -4.53 11.23
C LEU A 242 -17.20 -4.94 12.14
N GLU A 243 -18.13 -5.73 11.63
CA GLU A 243 -19.27 -6.26 12.39
C GLU A 243 -18.81 -7.01 13.65
N GLY A 244 -17.83 -7.91 13.51
CA GLY A 244 -17.27 -8.67 14.61
C GLY A 244 -16.53 -7.81 15.65
N SER A 245 -15.62 -6.94 15.20
CA SER A 245 -14.82 -6.07 16.07
C SER A 245 -15.69 -5.08 16.85
N LEU A 246 -16.63 -4.40 16.18
CA LEU A 246 -17.52 -3.43 16.83
C LEU A 246 -18.47 -4.12 17.81
N THR A 247 -19.04 -5.27 17.44
CA THR A 247 -19.88 -6.07 18.35
C THR A 247 -19.13 -6.45 19.62
N LYS A 248 -17.86 -6.86 19.49
CA LYS A 248 -17.02 -7.20 20.64
C LYS A 248 -16.77 -5.99 21.54
N LEU A 249 -16.50 -4.81 20.96
CA LEU A 249 -16.30 -3.57 21.73
C LEU A 249 -17.56 -3.20 22.53
N LEU A 250 -18.76 -3.39 21.96
CA LEU A 250 -20.02 -3.14 22.68
C LEU A 250 -20.21 -4.01 23.93
N LEU A 251 -19.70 -5.23 23.92
CA LEU A 251 -19.88 -6.20 25.00
C LEU A 251 -18.80 -6.13 26.09
N VAL A 252 -17.67 -5.46 25.83
CA VAL A 252 -16.46 -5.55 26.68
C VAL A 252 -15.91 -4.18 27.09
N SER A 253 -16.20 -3.10 26.35
CA SER A 253 -15.59 -1.79 26.59
C SER A 253 -16.42 -0.86 27.48
N GLY A 254 -15.78 0.17 28.05
CA GLY A 254 -16.44 1.21 28.83
C GLY A 254 -17.24 2.21 27.99
N GLN A 255 -18.05 3.04 28.64
CA GLN A 255 -19.04 3.95 28.03
C GLN A 255 -18.46 4.89 26.95
N LEU A 256 -17.19 5.28 27.07
CA LEU A 256 -16.49 6.16 26.13
C LEU A 256 -16.35 5.54 24.72
N VAL A 257 -16.20 4.22 24.63
CA VAL A 257 -16.03 3.49 23.37
C VAL A 257 -17.37 3.00 22.81
N ILE A 258 -18.32 2.66 23.69
CA ILE A 258 -19.62 2.10 23.31
C ILE A 258 -20.35 3.03 22.33
N HIS A 259 -20.48 4.32 22.64
CA HIS A 259 -21.26 5.25 21.82
C HIS A 259 -20.75 5.31 20.37
N SER A 260 -19.45 5.54 20.18
CA SER A 260 -18.84 5.57 18.84
C SER A 260 -18.92 4.22 18.14
N SER A 261 -18.83 3.12 18.89
CA SER A 261 -18.92 1.77 18.33
C SER A 261 -20.33 1.45 17.83
N ILE A 262 -21.38 1.88 18.54
CA ILE A 262 -22.78 1.74 18.10
C ILE A 262 -23.01 2.53 16.80
N ALA A 263 -22.56 3.78 16.77
CA ALA A 263 -22.74 4.67 15.62
C ALA A 263 -22.04 4.11 14.37
N CYS A 264 -20.79 3.66 14.52
CA CYS A 264 -20.05 2.98 13.47
C CYS A 264 -20.72 1.66 13.03
N LEU A 265 -21.17 0.82 13.97
CA LEU A 265 -21.81 -0.46 13.65
C LEU A 265 -23.11 -0.25 12.86
N SER A 266 -23.88 0.78 13.20
CA SER A 266 -25.07 1.19 12.45
C SER A 266 -24.73 1.57 11.00
N ALA A 267 -23.64 2.31 10.78
CA ALA A 267 -23.16 2.64 9.44
C ALA A 267 -22.77 1.39 8.63
N VAL A 268 -22.08 0.42 9.26
CA VAL A 268 -21.70 -0.85 8.63
C VAL A 268 -22.93 -1.68 8.26
N ILE A 269 -23.90 -1.81 9.17
CA ILE A 269 -25.12 -2.60 8.93
C ILE A 269 -25.97 -2.03 7.80
N ARG A 270 -25.99 -0.71 7.61
CA ARG A 270 -26.68 -0.09 6.47
C ARG A 270 -26.14 -0.59 5.13
N LEU A 271 -24.85 -0.89 5.05
CA LEU A 271 -24.23 -1.46 3.85
C LEU A 271 -24.43 -2.98 3.77
N SER A 272 -24.19 -3.71 4.87
CA SER A 272 -24.27 -5.17 4.88
C SER A 272 -25.70 -5.72 4.84
N LYS A 273 -26.67 -4.89 5.26
CA LYS A 273 -28.07 -5.25 5.50
C LYS A 273 -28.25 -6.36 6.55
N ASN A 274 -27.25 -6.61 7.39
CA ASN A 274 -27.27 -7.65 8.42
C ASN A 274 -28.07 -7.22 9.66
N THR A 275 -29.40 -7.13 9.53
CA THR A 275 -30.27 -6.71 10.65
C THR A 275 -30.37 -7.77 11.76
N GLN A 276 -30.01 -9.02 11.48
CA GLN A 276 -30.04 -10.09 12.48
C GLN A 276 -28.97 -9.88 13.56
N LEU A 277 -27.78 -9.43 13.17
CA LEU A 277 -26.71 -9.12 14.10
C LEU A 277 -27.14 -8.12 15.18
N VAL A 278 -27.89 -7.07 14.82
CA VAL A 278 -28.40 -6.07 15.77
C VAL A 278 -29.25 -6.72 16.86
N LYS A 279 -30.15 -7.63 16.46
CA LYS A 279 -31.02 -8.35 17.39
C LYS A 279 -30.19 -9.21 18.33
N ASP A 280 -29.23 -9.95 17.80
CA ASP A 280 -28.37 -10.83 18.59
C ASP A 280 -27.53 -10.04 19.60
N VAL A 281 -27.01 -8.87 19.21
CA VAL A 281 -26.25 -7.98 20.09
C VAL A 281 -27.15 -7.39 21.18
N PHE A 282 -28.34 -6.92 20.82
CA PHE A 282 -29.31 -6.38 21.77
C PHE A 282 -29.71 -7.41 22.83
N VAL A 283 -30.04 -8.63 22.40
CA VAL A 283 -30.37 -9.75 23.31
C VAL A 283 -29.18 -10.07 24.22
N ARG A 284 -27.97 -10.18 23.67
CA ARG A 284 -26.77 -10.47 24.48
C ARG A 284 -26.45 -9.38 25.50
N TYR A 285 -26.69 -8.12 25.17
CA TYR A 285 -26.46 -7.01 26.09
C TYR A 285 -27.48 -7.03 27.24
N HIS A 286 -28.76 -7.24 26.92
CA HIS A 286 -29.85 -7.29 27.91
C HIS A 286 -29.95 -8.59 28.70
N CYS A 287 -29.38 -9.70 28.23
CA CYS A 287 -29.33 -10.95 29.00
C CYS A 287 -28.07 -11.07 29.88
N LYS A 288 -27.10 -10.16 29.76
CA LYS A 288 -25.86 -10.14 30.58
C LYS A 288 -25.96 -9.24 31.81
N PHE A 289 -26.97 -8.36 31.86
CA PHE A 289 -27.29 -7.45 32.96
C PHE A 289 -28.74 -7.69 33.37
#